data_AF-A0A7V3UAS1-F1
#
_entry.id   AF-A0A7V3UAS1-F1
#
_cell.length_a   1.000
_cell.length_b   1.000
_cell.length_c   1.000
_cell.angle_alpha   90.00
_cell.angle_beta   90.00
_cell.angle_gamma   90.00
#
_symmetry.space_group_name_H-M   'P 1'
#
loop_
_entity.id
_entity.type
_entity.pdbx_description
1 polymer ?
#
loop_
_entity_poly.entity_id
_entity_poly.type
_entity_poly.pdbx_seq_one_letter_code
_entity_poly.pdbx_strand_id
1 'polypeptide(L)'
;MISLRIRIWFIPAVLSLACNNEAEPVVQNPPKRDTNIIINELANPYAPVDKSPMDMSYFPPEYPVLKMSNKTTGLPVARIIYSRPVKSGRKIFGNLLKYGQPWRLGANEASEIELFRDVTIQNRKVAAGRYIIYCIPEENNWTIILNSHLFSWGLTPDASKDVDRFIIPVEKTNAPIEYFTMTFEKTPQGAALIMAWDDIVAKLPFQF
;
A
#
# COMPACT_ATOMS: atom_id res chain seq x y z
N MET A 1 -49.14 -57.22 64.59
CA MET A 1 -49.54 -55.80 64.78
C MET A 1 -48.29 -55.01 65.15
N ILE A 2 -47.59 -54.40 64.20
CA ILE A 2 -46.64 -53.29 64.38
C ILE A 2 -46.53 -52.63 62.98
N SER A 3 -46.80 -51.34 62.94
CA SER A 3 -46.92 -50.48 61.77
C SER A 3 -45.55 -49.92 61.39
N LEU A 4 -45.11 -50.11 60.13
CA LEU A 4 -43.90 -49.48 59.60
C LEU A 4 -44.29 -48.41 58.57
N ARG A 5 -44.21 -47.14 58.98
CA ARG A 5 -44.47 -45.97 58.14
C ARG A 5 -43.25 -45.66 57.27
N ILE A 6 -43.38 -45.79 55.96
CA ILE A 6 -42.40 -45.33 54.97
C ILE A 6 -42.61 -43.82 54.77
N ARG A 7 -41.61 -43.00 55.12
CA ARG A 7 -41.57 -41.56 54.77
C ARG A 7 -40.86 -41.39 53.43
N ILE A 8 -41.61 -41.07 52.39
CA ILE A 8 -41.08 -40.63 51.09
C ILE A 8 -40.71 -39.15 51.23
N TRP A 9 -39.42 -38.83 51.10
CA TRP A 9 -38.96 -37.45 50.95
C TRP A 9 -38.94 -37.10 49.46
N PHE A 10 -39.85 -36.22 49.05
CA PHE A 10 -39.77 -35.53 47.76
C PHE A 10 -38.67 -34.47 47.84
N ILE A 11 -37.58 -34.68 47.11
CA ILE A 11 -36.58 -33.65 46.83
C ILE A 11 -37.08 -32.86 45.63
N PRO A 12 -37.34 -31.55 45.71
CA PRO A 12 -37.73 -30.76 44.55
C PRO A 12 -36.50 -30.56 43.67
N ALA A 13 -36.60 -30.94 42.39
CA ALA A 13 -35.63 -30.59 41.38
C ALA A 13 -35.69 -29.07 41.14
N VAL A 14 -34.66 -28.35 41.58
CA VAL A 14 -34.48 -26.93 41.26
C VAL A 14 -33.98 -26.85 39.81
N LEU A 15 -34.89 -26.52 38.89
CA LEU A 15 -34.54 -26.18 37.52
C LEU A 15 -33.90 -24.78 37.54
N SER A 16 -32.57 -24.71 37.43
CA SER A 16 -31.89 -23.46 37.17
C SER A 16 -32.13 -23.06 35.71
N LEU A 17 -33.01 -22.07 35.48
CA LEU A 17 -32.98 -21.32 34.22
C LEU A 17 -31.69 -20.48 34.21
N ALA A 18 -30.67 -20.98 33.54
CA ALA A 18 -29.55 -20.15 33.11
C ALA A 18 -30.06 -19.24 31.98
N CYS A 19 -30.17 -17.94 32.23
CA CYS A 19 -30.35 -16.96 31.17
C CYS A 19 -29.07 -16.94 30.31
N ASN A 20 -29.10 -17.58 29.15
CA ASN A 20 -28.12 -17.34 28.10
C ASN A 20 -28.36 -15.95 27.51
N ASN A 21 -27.73 -14.93 28.09
CA ASN A 21 -27.49 -13.69 27.38
C ASN A 21 -26.16 -13.85 26.62
N GLU A 22 -26.22 -14.52 25.47
CA GLU A 22 -25.18 -14.31 24.46
C GLU A 22 -25.35 -12.89 23.94
N ALA A 23 -24.44 -12.00 24.33
CA ALA A 23 -24.34 -10.69 23.69
C ALA A 23 -24.04 -10.91 22.22
N GLU A 24 -24.95 -10.48 21.34
CA GLU A 24 -24.72 -10.51 19.90
C GLU A 24 -23.39 -9.82 19.56
N PRO A 25 -22.58 -10.37 18.65
CA PRO A 25 -21.34 -9.75 18.25
C PRO A 25 -21.67 -8.40 17.61
N VAL A 26 -21.17 -7.32 18.22
CA VAL A 26 -21.26 -5.97 17.65
C VAL A 26 -20.49 -5.98 16.33
N VAL A 27 -21.23 -6.08 15.22
CA VAL A 27 -20.68 -5.93 13.87
C VAL A 27 -20.29 -4.46 13.71
N GLN A 28 -19.04 -4.14 14.02
CA GLN A 28 -18.47 -2.85 13.67
C GLN A 28 -18.31 -2.82 12.15
N ASN A 29 -19.23 -2.13 11.48
CA ASN A 29 -19.05 -1.79 10.07
C ASN A 29 -17.73 -1.02 9.91
N PRO A 30 -16.95 -1.29 8.86
CA PRO A 30 -15.72 -0.54 8.62
C PRO A 30 -16.07 0.96 8.57
N PRO A 31 -15.18 1.84 9.08
CA PRO A 31 -15.41 3.28 9.04
C PRO A 31 -15.73 3.68 7.59
N LYS A 32 -16.92 4.26 7.40
CA LYS A 32 -17.38 4.72 6.09
C LYS A 32 -16.39 5.80 5.65
N ARG A 33 -15.77 5.63 4.47
CA ARG A 33 -14.94 6.70 3.89
C ARG A 33 -15.82 7.94 3.74
N ASP A 34 -15.35 9.06 4.27
CA ASP A 34 -16.02 10.36 4.13
C ASP A 34 -15.88 10.85 2.68
N THR A 35 -16.67 10.28 1.75
CA THR A 35 -16.63 10.63 0.31
C THR A 35 -17.41 11.89 -0.05
N ASN A 36 -17.80 12.73 0.90
CA ASN A 36 -18.45 13.99 0.59
C ASN A 36 -17.40 15.06 0.26
N ILE A 37 -16.83 14.98 -0.95
CA ILE A 37 -16.05 16.08 -1.52
C ILE A 37 -17.04 17.15 -1.95
N ILE A 38 -17.23 18.16 -1.11
CA ILE A 38 -17.89 19.41 -1.52
C ILE A 38 -16.89 20.16 -2.40
N ILE A 39 -17.08 20.09 -3.71
CA ILE A 39 -16.37 20.95 -4.67
C ILE A 39 -17.17 22.24 -4.80
N ASN A 40 -16.99 23.15 -3.83
CA ASN A 40 -17.03 24.59 -4.08
C ASN A 40 -16.39 25.36 -2.92
N GLU A 41 -15.19 25.85 -3.21
CA GLU A 41 -14.65 27.16 -2.83
C GLU A 41 -14.66 27.55 -1.35
N LEU A 42 -13.83 26.86 -0.57
CA LEU A 42 -12.96 27.52 0.39
C LEU A 42 -11.55 27.04 0.09
N ALA A 43 -10.84 27.74 -0.80
CA ALA A 43 -9.40 27.54 -0.93
C ALA A 43 -8.81 27.67 0.48
N ASN A 44 -8.05 26.66 0.92
CA ASN A 44 -7.44 26.69 2.24
C ASN A 44 -6.58 27.97 2.35
N PRO A 45 -6.91 28.91 3.25
CA PRO A 45 -6.25 30.22 3.31
C PRO A 45 -4.80 30.13 3.80
N TYR A 46 -4.42 28.97 4.37
CA TYR A 46 -3.07 28.74 4.86
C TYR A 46 -2.15 28.15 3.80
N ALA A 47 -2.66 27.32 2.88
CA ALA A 47 -1.85 26.73 1.82
C ALA A 47 -2.70 26.24 0.63
N PRO A 48 -2.29 26.52 -0.62
CA PRO A 48 -2.91 25.90 -1.79
C PRO A 48 -2.61 24.40 -1.84
N VAL A 49 -3.44 23.64 -2.55
CA VAL A 49 -3.19 22.23 -2.83
C VAL A 49 -1.97 22.10 -3.75
N ASP A 50 -1.02 21.23 -3.38
CA ASP A 50 0.14 20.93 -4.22
C ASP A 50 -0.30 20.33 -5.56
N LYS A 51 0.35 20.73 -6.66
CA LYS A 51 0.12 20.16 -7.99
C LYS A 51 0.61 18.71 -8.10
N SER A 52 1.54 18.31 -7.24
CA SER A 52 2.08 16.96 -7.13
C SER A 52 2.00 16.50 -5.67
N PRO A 53 0.78 16.29 -5.14
CA PRO A 53 0.62 15.94 -3.74
C PRO A 53 1.32 14.61 -3.44
N MET A 54 1.85 14.50 -2.22
CA MET A 54 2.40 13.24 -1.74
C MET A 54 1.27 12.24 -1.48
N ASP A 55 1.44 11.02 -1.97
CA ASP A 55 0.53 9.89 -1.80
C ASP A 55 1.29 8.68 -1.24
N MET A 56 0.54 7.72 -0.73
CA MET A 56 1.07 6.56 -0.05
C MET A 56 0.21 5.32 -0.35
N SER A 57 0.87 4.22 -0.70
CA SER A 57 0.22 2.92 -0.91
C SER A 57 0.90 1.83 -0.09
N TYR A 58 0.13 0.81 0.27
CA TYR A 58 0.56 -0.32 1.09
C TYR A 58 0.31 -1.64 0.37
N PHE A 59 1.13 -2.64 0.68
CA PHE A 59 0.79 -4.04 0.48
C PHE A 59 0.66 -4.76 1.83
N PRO A 60 -0.44 -5.49 2.11
CA PRO A 60 -1.62 -5.63 1.24
C PRO A 60 -2.34 -4.29 1.04
N PRO A 61 -3.06 -4.12 -0.10
CA PRO A 61 -3.89 -2.94 -0.30
C PRO A 61 -4.86 -2.75 0.87
N GLU A 62 -5.16 -1.49 1.19
CA GLU A 62 -6.06 -1.14 2.30
C GLU A 62 -5.56 -1.57 3.69
N TYR A 63 -4.25 -1.79 3.85
CA TYR A 63 -3.66 -2.20 5.13
C TYR A 63 -4.17 -1.39 6.35
N PRO A 64 -4.26 -0.04 6.33
CA PRO A 64 -4.79 0.71 7.48
C PRO A 64 -6.23 0.30 7.85
N VAL A 65 -7.11 0.10 6.86
CA VAL A 65 -8.48 -0.35 7.10
C VAL A 65 -8.49 -1.77 7.67
N LEU A 66 -7.69 -2.68 7.10
CA LEU A 66 -7.55 -4.05 7.61
C LEU A 66 -7.06 -4.07 9.05
N LYS A 67 -6.12 -3.19 9.40
CA LYS A 67 -5.57 -3.06 10.76
C LYS A 67 -6.62 -2.55 11.74
N MET A 68 -7.35 -1.50 11.38
CA MET A 68 -8.41 -0.92 12.24
C MET A 68 -9.61 -1.84 12.42
N SER A 69 -9.92 -2.68 11.42
CA SER A 69 -10.98 -3.69 11.52
C SER A 69 -10.51 -5.01 12.15
N ASN A 70 -9.32 -5.08 12.74
CA ASN A 70 -8.72 -6.29 13.32
C ASN A 70 -8.62 -7.49 12.35
N LYS A 71 -8.64 -7.24 11.03
CA LYS A 71 -8.50 -8.27 9.99
C LYS A 71 -7.03 -8.63 9.72
N THR A 72 -6.09 -7.82 10.20
CA THR A 72 -4.65 -8.12 10.21
C THR A 72 -4.01 -7.65 11.50
N THR A 73 -3.08 -8.43 12.03
CA THR A 73 -2.33 -8.11 13.25
C THR A 73 -0.87 -7.74 12.97
N GLY A 74 -0.30 -8.21 11.86
CA GLY A 74 1.08 -7.95 11.46
C GLY A 74 1.29 -6.57 10.85
N LEU A 75 2.56 -6.26 10.56
CA LEU A 75 2.96 -5.12 9.73
C LEU A 75 2.55 -5.36 8.26
N PRO A 76 2.42 -4.29 7.44
CA PRO A 76 2.29 -4.49 6.00
C PRO A 76 3.58 -5.12 5.47
N VAL A 77 3.58 -5.70 4.28
CA VAL A 77 4.81 -6.21 3.65
C VAL A 77 5.62 -5.06 3.08
N ALA A 78 4.96 -4.11 2.43
CA ALA A 78 5.59 -2.99 1.76
C ALA A 78 4.75 -1.72 1.88
N ARG A 79 5.42 -0.57 1.78
CA ARG A 79 4.83 0.76 1.65
C ARG A 79 5.61 1.55 0.63
N ILE A 80 4.92 2.33 -0.20
CA ILE A 80 5.51 3.32 -1.09
C ILE A 80 4.99 4.70 -0.71
N ILE A 81 5.88 5.68 -0.59
CA ILE A 81 5.56 7.11 -0.44
C ILE A 81 6.16 7.84 -1.62
N TYR A 82 5.37 8.68 -2.28
CA TYR A 82 5.78 9.36 -3.50
C TYR A 82 4.90 10.55 -3.81
N SER A 83 5.41 11.50 -4.58
CA SER A 83 4.60 12.61 -5.08
C SER A 83 3.98 12.27 -6.43
N ARG A 84 2.71 12.64 -6.62
CA ARG A 84 1.88 12.32 -7.79
C ARG A 84 1.81 13.50 -8.77
N PRO A 85 2.79 13.70 -9.67
CA PRO A 85 2.67 14.72 -10.70
C PRO A 85 1.56 14.42 -11.70
N VAL A 86 0.95 15.50 -12.20
CA VAL A 86 -0.13 15.50 -13.20
C VAL A 86 0.46 15.65 -14.60
N LYS A 87 -0.02 14.91 -15.60
CA LYS A 87 0.46 15.00 -16.99
C LYS A 87 0.22 16.37 -17.58
N SER A 88 -0.98 16.93 -17.41
CA SER A 88 -1.37 18.28 -17.81
C SER A 88 -1.07 18.55 -19.29
N GLY A 89 -1.50 17.64 -20.17
CA GLY A 89 -1.32 17.77 -21.62
C GLY A 89 0.10 17.57 -22.15
N ARG A 90 1.11 17.40 -21.28
CA ARG A 90 2.51 17.20 -21.66
C ARG A 90 2.76 15.80 -22.22
N LYS A 91 3.79 15.66 -23.06
CA LYS A 91 4.39 14.36 -23.38
C LYS A 91 5.39 14.02 -22.28
N ILE A 92 5.19 12.90 -21.59
CA ILE A 92 6.01 12.58 -20.42
C ILE A 92 7.32 11.93 -20.86
N PHE A 93 7.26 10.74 -21.43
CA PHE A 93 8.44 9.96 -21.79
C PHE A 93 9.02 10.40 -23.15
N GLY A 94 10.35 10.56 -23.20
CA GLY A 94 11.06 11.10 -24.35
C GLY A 94 10.96 12.62 -24.53
N ASN A 95 10.35 13.35 -23.59
CA ASN A 95 10.33 14.82 -23.60
C ASN A 95 10.57 15.40 -22.20
N LEU A 96 9.57 15.34 -21.31
CA LEU A 96 9.74 15.79 -19.93
C LEU A 96 10.77 14.93 -19.19
N LEU A 97 10.62 13.61 -19.32
CA LEU A 97 11.57 12.61 -18.86
C LEU A 97 12.39 12.15 -20.06
N LYS A 98 13.68 12.46 -20.06
CA LYS A 98 14.60 11.99 -21.09
C LYS A 98 14.93 10.52 -20.84
N TYR A 99 14.92 9.71 -21.89
CA TYR A 99 15.38 8.32 -21.79
C TYR A 99 16.87 8.25 -21.43
N GLY A 100 17.25 7.18 -20.74
CA GLY A 100 18.61 6.97 -20.25
C GLY A 100 19.05 7.91 -19.12
N GLN A 101 18.13 8.70 -18.53
CA GLN A 101 18.42 9.60 -17.42
C GLN A 101 17.71 9.18 -16.13
N PRO A 102 18.32 9.34 -14.94
CA PRO A 102 17.65 9.04 -13.69
C PRO A 102 16.38 9.87 -13.48
N TRP A 103 15.32 9.22 -13.04
CA TRP A 103 14.07 9.83 -12.61
C TRP A 103 13.67 9.26 -11.25
N ARG A 104 13.42 10.15 -10.29
CA ARG A 104 13.01 9.83 -8.92
C ARG A 104 11.63 9.18 -8.76
N LEU A 105 10.98 8.77 -9.85
CA LEU A 105 9.64 8.19 -9.84
C LEU A 105 8.65 9.09 -9.08
N GLY A 106 8.56 10.37 -9.48
CA GLY A 106 7.73 11.36 -8.80
C GLY A 106 8.18 12.79 -9.05
N ALA A 107 7.65 13.71 -8.25
CA ALA A 107 8.01 15.13 -8.19
C ALA A 107 8.33 15.52 -6.74
N ASN A 108 8.71 16.77 -6.49
CA ASN A 108 9.02 17.34 -5.18
C ASN A 108 10.07 16.57 -4.34
N GLU A 109 9.80 15.39 -3.79
CA GLU A 109 10.69 14.59 -2.95
C GLU A 109 11.15 13.29 -3.65
N ALA A 110 12.18 12.64 -3.11
CA ALA A 110 12.55 11.29 -3.55
C ALA A 110 11.46 10.29 -3.14
N SER A 111 11.08 9.39 -4.05
CA SER A 111 10.16 8.31 -3.71
C SER A 111 10.84 7.29 -2.82
N GLU A 112 10.13 6.84 -1.79
CA GLU A 112 10.65 5.92 -0.78
C GLU A 112 9.81 4.66 -0.71
N ILE A 113 10.47 3.50 -0.87
CA ILE A 113 9.88 2.20 -0.62
C ILE A 113 10.39 1.66 0.72
N GLU A 114 9.47 1.23 1.57
CA GLU A 114 9.77 0.54 2.82
C GLU A 114 9.29 -0.90 2.73
N LEU A 115 10.20 -1.83 2.99
CA LEU A 115 9.98 -3.26 3.06
C LEU A 115 10.05 -3.67 4.52
N PHE A 116 8.96 -4.20 5.07
CA PHE A 116 8.88 -4.56 6.49
C PHE A 116 9.33 -6.00 6.77
N ARG A 117 9.70 -6.73 5.72
CA ARG A 117 10.32 -8.06 5.75
C ARG A 117 11.20 -8.21 4.52
N ASP A 118 12.10 -9.19 4.57
CA ASP A 118 12.88 -9.57 3.40
C ASP A 118 11.96 -10.01 2.27
N VAL A 119 12.30 -9.61 1.05
CA VAL A 119 11.59 -9.98 -0.18
C VAL A 119 12.59 -10.47 -1.22
N THR A 120 12.11 -11.14 -2.26
CA THR A 120 12.90 -11.52 -3.42
C THR A 120 12.41 -10.77 -4.66
N ILE A 121 13.32 -10.06 -5.34
CA ILE A 121 13.05 -9.33 -6.59
C ILE A 121 14.00 -9.87 -7.66
N GLN A 122 13.47 -10.40 -8.76
CA GLN A 122 14.27 -11.00 -9.84
C GLN A 122 15.39 -11.95 -9.32
N ASN A 123 15.03 -12.89 -8.46
CA ASN A 123 15.93 -13.86 -7.81
C ASN A 123 17.01 -13.27 -6.88
N ARG A 124 16.93 -11.98 -6.53
CA ARG A 124 17.80 -11.34 -5.55
C ARG A 124 17.05 -11.06 -4.27
N LYS A 125 17.67 -11.42 -3.14
CA LYS A 125 17.13 -11.12 -1.81
C LYS A 125 17.38 -9.65 -1.48
N VAL A 126 16.31 -8.93 -1.16
CA VAL A 126 16.36 -7.56 -0.67
C VAL A 126 15.95 -7.59 0.79
N ALA A 127 16.81 -7.10 1.67
CA ALA A 127 16.56 -7.08 3.10
C ALA A 127 15.44 -6.10 3.46
N ALA A 128 14.70 -6.40 4.53
CA ALA A 128 13.81 -5.46 5.17
C ALA A 128 14.54 -4.13 5.43
N GLY A 129 13.87 -3.01 5.15
CA GLY A 129 14.47 -1.69 5.25
C GLY A 129 13.73 -0.66 4.41
N ARG A 130 14.18 0.59 4.53
CA ARG A 130 13.68 1.72 3.76
C ARG A 130 14.74 2.16 2.76
N TYR A 131 14.30 2.40 1.53
CA TYR A 131 15.16 2.74 0.41
C TYR A 131 14.53 3.87 -0.39
N ILE A 132 15.36 4.74 -0.97
CA ILE A 132 14.92 5.53 -2.12
C ILE A 132 14.73 4.56 -3.29
N ILE A 133 13.63 4.72 -4.01
CA ILE A 133 13.37 4.05 -5.27
C ILE A 133 13.38 5.07 -6.40
N TYR A 134 14.18 4.84 -7.42
CA TYR A 134 14.21 5.64 -8.63
C TYR A 134 14.33 4.73 -9.85
N CYS A 135 14.17 5.28 -11.05
CA CYS A 135 14.37 4.53 -12.27
C CYS A 135 15.23 5.26 -13.30
N ILE A 136 15.75 4.50 -14.26
CA ILE A 136 16.27 5.02 -15.52
C ILE A 136 15.32 4.47 -16.60
N PRO A 137 14.43 5.30 -17.17
CA PRO A 137 13.50 4.86 -18.18
C PRO A 137 14.21 4.74 -19.54
N GLU A 138 13.91 3.67 -20.26
CA GLU A 138 14.16 3.50 -21.68
C GLU A 138 12.83 3.26 -22.41
N GLU A 139 12.85 3.17 -23.74
CA GLU A 139 11.63 3.00 -24.54
C GLU A 139 10.87 1.70 -24.24
N ASN A 140 11.60 0.61 -23.96
CA ASN A 140 11.02 -0.74 -23.84
C ASN A 140 11.18 -1.36 -22.44
N ASN A 141 11.99 -0.75 -21.58
CA ASN A 141 12.24 -1.24 -20.23
C ASN A 141 12.64 -0.08 -19.32
N TRP A 142 12.43 -0.26 -18.02
CA TRP A 142 12.98 0.61 -17.00
C TRP A 142 14.00 -0.16 -16.18
N THR A 143 15.13 0.46 -15.88
CA THR A 143 16.00 0.01 -14.78
C THR A 143 15.47 0.63 -13.50
N ILE A 144 14.94 -0.16 -12.58
CA ILE A 144 14.52 0.25 -11.23
C ILE A 144 15.69 0.07 -10.28
N ILE A 145 15.93 1.05 -9.40
CA ILE A 145 17.06 1.06 -8.49
C ILE A 145 16.57 1.31 -7.07
N LEU A 146 17.07 0.51 -6.13
CA LEU A 146 16.95 0.75 -4.70
C LEU A 146 18.24 1.38 -4.19
N ASN A 147 18.13 2.46 -3.43
CA ASN A 147 19.27 3.25 -2.97
C ASN A 147 19.16 3.57 -1.48
N SER A 148 20.29 3.48 -0.78
CA SER A 148 20.36 3.63 0.68
C SER A 148 20.52 5.09 1.16
N HIS A 149 20.66 6.06 0.25
CA HIS A 149 20.88 7.47 0.56
C HIS A 149 19.57 8.21 0.89
N LEU A 150 18.89 7.77 1.95
CA LEU A 150 17.67 8.39 2.46
C LEU A 150 17.84 9.87 2.77
N PHE A 151 16.73 10.61 2.81
CA PHE A 151 16.67 12.05 3.10
C PHE A 151 17.38 12.94 2.05
N SER A 152 17.67 12.39 0.88
CA SER A 152 18.14 13.16 -0.28
C SER A 152 16.96 13.58 -1.17
N TRP A 153 17.15 14.62 -1.97
CA TRP A 153 16.09 15.16 -2.84
C TRP A 153 15.75 14.25 -4.03
N GLY A 154 16.61 13.29 -4.35
CA GLY A 154 16.41 12.30 -5.42
C GLY A 154 16.58 12.83 -6.86
N LEU A 155 16.86 14.13 -7.07
CA LEU A 155 17.12 14.67 -8.42
C LEU A 155 18.40 14.14 -9.06
N THR A 156 19.42 13.90 -8.24
CA THR A 156 20.70 13.32 -8.68
C THR A 156 21.06 12.22 -7.71
N PRO A 157 20.58 10.99 -7.95
CA PRO A 157 20.89 9.85 -7.09
C PRO A 157 22.40 9.61 -7.03
N ASP A 158 22.91 9.35 -5.82
CA ASP A 158 24.29 8.92 -5.63
C ASP A 158 24.40 7.43 -5.92
N ALA A 159 24.89 7.08 -7.12
CA ALA A 159 25.01 5.70 -7.56
C ALA A 159 25.94 4.84 -6.67
N SER A 160 26.83 5.45 -5.87
CA SER A 160 27.66 4.70 -4.91
C SER A 160 26.85 4.12 -3.74
N LYS A 161 25.59 4.56 -3.58
CA LYS A 161 24.65 4.13 -2.54
C LYS A 161 23.57 3.18 -3.07
N ASP A 162 23.64 2.81 -4.35
CA ASP A 162 22.75 1.82 -4.95
C ASP A 162 22.94 0.46 -4.26
N VAL A 163 21.83 -0.12 -3.83
CA VAL A 163 21.77 -1.44 -3.19
C VAL A 163 21.52 -2.51 -4.24
N ASP A 164 20.56 -2.27 -5.14
CA ASP A 164 20.16 -3.22 -6.17
C ASP A 164 19.58 -2.52 -7.39
N ARG A 165 19.64 -3.19 -8.55
CA ARG A 165 19.12 -2.71 -9.83
C ARG A 165 18.35 -3.80 -10.57
N PHE A 166 17.13 -3.53 -10.99
CA PHE A 166 16.22 -4.50 -11.64
C PHE A 166 15.77 -3.97 -13.00
N ILE A 167 15.82 -4.79 -14.04
CA ILE A 167 15.36 -4.37 -15.37
C ILE A 167 13.98 -4.96 -15.60
N ILE A 168 12.96 -4.12 -15.73
CA ILE A 168 11.56 -4.55 -15.95
C ILE A 168 11.06 -4.01 -17.30
N PRO A 169 10.23 -4.77 -18.03
CA PRO A 169 9.62 -4.28 -19.26
C PRO A 169 8.61 -3.17 -18.95
N VAL A 170 8.30 -2.38 -19.96
CA VAL A 170 7.15 -1.48 -19.94
C VAL A 170 6.05 -1.96 -20.86
N GLU A 171 4.82 -1.69 -20.48
CA GLU A 171 3.61 -1.94 -21.26
C GLU A 171 3.01 -0.59 -21.67
N LYS A 172 2.41 -0.55 -22.86
CA LYS A 172 1.66 0.62 -23.31
C LYS A 172 0.18 0.48 -23.01
N THR A 173 -0.45 1.56 -22.58
CA THR A 173 -1.91 1.63 -22.41
C THR A 173 -2.57 2.32 -23.59
N ASN A 174 -3.84 1.99 -23.85
CA ASN A 174 -4.61 2.61 -24.94
C ASN A 174 -4.99 4.07 -24.65
N ALA A 175 -5.13 4.42 -23.37
CA ALA A 175 -5.49 5.75 -22.93
C ALA A 175 -4.40 6.30 -21.99
N PRO A 176 -4.09 7.61 -22.10
CA PRO A 176 -3.11 8.24 -21.23
C PRO A 176 -3.65 8.35 -19.80
N ILE A 177 -2.76 8.13 -18.84
CA ILE A 177 -2.98 8.22 -17.41
C ILE A 177 -2.57 9.61 -16.95
N GLU A 178 -3.53 10.37 -16.42
CA GLU A 178 -3.31 11.78 -16.07
C GLU A 178 -2.43 11.95 -14.84
N TYR A 179 -2.61 11.11 -13.82
CA TYR A 179 -1.88 11.20 -12.56
C TYR A 179 -0.86 10.08 -12.46
N PHE A 180 0.41 10.42 -12.20
CA PHE A 180 1.39 9.39 -11.89
C PHE A 180 0.92 8.58 -10.68
N THR A 181 0.85 7.26 -10.85
CA THR A 181 0.28 6.37 -9.84
C THR A 181 1.26 5.26 -9.54
N MET A 182 1.56 5.10 -8.25
CA MET A 182 2.22 3.92 -7.70
C MET A 182 1.29 3.22 -6.73
N THR A 183 1.05 1.93 -6.97
CA THR A 183 0.18 1.10 -6.14
C THR A 183 0.61 -0.36 -6.18
N PHE A 184 0.20 -1.14 -5.18
CA PHE A 184 0.51 -2.56 -5.12
C PHE A 184 -0.65 -3.43 -5.61
N GLU A 185 -0.34 -4.44 -6.41
CA GLU A 185 -1.25 -5.54 -6.74
C GLU A 185 -0.76 -6.86 -6.15
N LYS A 186 -1.68 -7.75 -5.79
CA LYS A 186 -1.34 -9.10 -5.34
C LYS A 186 -0.97 -9.96 -6.54
N THR A 187 0.12 -10.70 -6.42
CA THR A 187 0.52 -11.75 -7.37
C THR A 187 0.41 -13.13 -6.71
N PRO A 188 0.45 -14.24 -7.47
CA PRO A 188 0.33 -15.57 -6.86
C PRO A 188 1.46 -15.90 -5.87
N GLN A 189 2.65 -15.34 -6.08
CA GLN A 189 3.85 -15.55 -5.24
C GLN A 189 4.21 -14.35 -4.35
N GLY A 190 3.38 -13.30 -4.30
CA GLY A 190 3.66 -12.10 -3.52
C GLY A 190 2.87 -10.88 -3.97
N ALA A 191 3.56 -9.85 -4.41
CA ALA A 191 2.97 -8.61 -4.89
C ALA A 191 3.76 -8.01 -6.06
N ALA A 192 3.19 -7.00 -6.72
CA ALA A 192 3.90 -6.16 -7.66
C ALA A 192 3.61 -4.68 -7.38
N LEU A 193 4.66 -3.85 -7.40
CA LEU A 193 4.51 -2.40 -7.43
C LEU A 193 4.26 -1.98 -8.88
N ILE A 194 3.05 -1.51 -9.15
CA ILE A 194 2.66 -0.90 -10.42
C ILE A 194 3.08 0.56 -10.39
N MET A 195 3.76 1.03 -11.43
CA MET A 195 4.12 2.42 -11.68
C MET A 195 3.53 2.82 -13.04
N ALA A 196 2.64 3.81 -13.06
CA ALA A 196 1.90 4.15 -14.27
C ALA A 196 1.78 5.66 -14.46
N TRP A 197 2.14 6.16 -15.65
CA TRP A 197 1.92 7.55 -16.07
C TRP A 197 1.83 7.64 -17.58
N ASP A 198 1.10 8.64 -18.09
CA ASP A 198 0.91 8.78 -19.54
C ASP A 198 0.42 7.46 -20.14
N ASP A 199 0.96 7.03 -21.27
CA ASP A 199 0.65 5.74 -21.89
C ASP A 199 1.55 4.59 -21.43
N ILE A 200 2.29 4.73 -20.32
CA ILE A 200 3.29 3.74 -19.87
C ILE A 200 2.94 3.15 -18.50
N VAL A 201 3.07 1.82 -18.41
CA VAL A 201 2.98 1.05 -17.16
C VAL A 201 4.23 0.18 -17.00
N ALA A 202 4.84 0.22 -15.82
CA ALA A 202 5.92 -0.66 -15.42
C ALA A 202 5.53 -1.40 -14.13
N LYS A 203 5.90 -2.68 -14.01
CA LYS A 203 5.56 -3.50 -12.85
C LYS A 203 6.81 -4.12 -12.25
N LEU A 204 7.06 -3.86 -10.97
CA LEU A 204 8.15 -4.50 -10.21
C LEU A 204 7.58 -5.61 -9.33
N PRO A 205 7.67 -6.89 -9.74
CA PRO A 205 7.22 -8.01 -8.93
C PRO A 205 8.20 -8.34 -7.81
N PHE A 206 7.68 -8.68 -6.63
CA PHE A 206 8.46 -9.17 -5.51
C PHE A 206 7.72 -10.29 -4.74
N GLN A 207 8.50 -11.25 -4.24
CA GLN A 207 8.03 -12.48 -3.60
C GLN A 207 8.41 -12.49 -2.11
N PHE A 208 7.60 -13.14 -1.27
CA PHE A 208 7.83 -13.22 0.19
C PHE A 208 7.08 -14.37 0.87
#